data_AF-A0A6A2FKU3-F1
#
_entry.id   AF-A0A6A2FKU3-F1
#
_cell.length_a   1.000
_cell.length_b   1.000
_cell.length_c   1.000
_cell.angle_alpha   90.00
_cell.angle_beta   90.00
_cell.angle_gamma   90.00
#
_symmetry.space_group_name_H-M   'P 1'
#
loop_
_entity.id
_entity.type
_entity.pdbx_description
1 polymer ?
#
loop_
_entity_poly.entity_id
_entity_poly.type
_entity_poly.pdbx_seq_one_letter_code
_entity_poly.pdbx_strand_id
1 'polypeptide(L)'
;MFPYKLKTNDIFISYVVEDREIVEELYAQLIKRGYRVWYANRELYIGANIRAKINTGLKTARYGLVLISPHYKSHWSQGELFSLMENSQRVLPILHNTTIEEVALEIPGIYDIFCLNTQMGIEQVVERICKRVAHKPYFYYRFIDFMSFVKKKKQKVISVTLVILLLFFSIAYLFYYHSLRPTSEFISRALEERKKNIETFANRQFEDELSESVMQVSTLSDINRLEKSPLKSRYMFSNGVEDISSLASLKNNGILPSVSPIAPPYGISEYKAYIFKNDEIIKYGLVSLLPCSCDVIDERLVEKGIFELDIKCENFLRYAEVSLHTDAATQSSLRIVNLFGVKPYETMVFEEIDGAWRLIQIR
;
A
#
# COMPACT_ATOMS: atom_id res chain seq x y z
N MET A 1 -34.85 13.92 -4.76
CA MET A 1 -34.52 13.44 -6.12
C MET A 1 -35.37 14.26 -7.10
N PHE A 2 -34.79 15.23 -7.82
CA PHE A 2 -35.56 16.06 -8.76
C PHE A 2 -35.97 15.21 -9.99
N PRO A 3 -37.26 15.07 -10.33
CA PRO A 3 -37.71 14.13 -11.36
C PRO A 3 -37.52 14.62 -12.81
N TYR A 4 -36.89 15.78 -13.02
CA TYR A 4 -36.70 16.35 -14.35
C TYR A 4 -35.23 16.35 -14.77
N LYS A 5 -34.95 15.74 -15.93
CA LYS A 5 -33.65 15.80 -16.62
C LYS A 5 -33.38 17.27 -17.00
N LEU A 6 -32.49 17.93 -16.26
CA LEU A 6 -32.13 19.35 -16.44
C LEU A 6 -31.67 19.61 -17.89
N LYS A 7 -32.18 20.69 -18.49
CA LYS A 7 -31.86 21.10 -19.87
C LYS A 7 -30.93 22.32 -19.82
N THR A 8 -29.89 22.31 -20.63
CA THR A 8 -28.88 23.39 -20.65
C THR A 8 -29.37 24.62 -21.39
N ASN A 9 -30.34 24.46 -22.29
CA ASN A 9 -30.89 25.50 -23.15
C ASN A 9 -32.42 25.53 -23.10
N ASP A 10 -33.01 26.70 -23.38
CA ASP A 10 -34.46 26.85 -23.56
C ASP A 10 -34.90 26.35 -24.92
N ILE A 11 -34.23 26.82 -25.96
CA ILE A 11 -34.63 26.65 -27.35
C ILE A 11 -33.43 26.11 -28.15
N PHE A 12 -33.68 25.16 -29.03
CA PHE A 12 -32.80 24.89 -30.16
C PHE A 12 -33.50 25.24 -31.48
N ILE A 13 -32.77 25.70 -32.48
CA ILE A 13 -33.35 26.02 -33.81
C ILE A 13 -32.82 25.02 -34.84
N SER A 14 -33.73 24.36 -35.55
CA SER A 14 -33.48 23.48 -36.69
C SER A 14 -33.78 24.23 -37.99
N TYR A 15 -32.79 24.29 -38.87
CA TYR A 15 -32.83 25.05 -40.12
C TYR A 15 -31.88 24.43 -41.16
N VAL A 16 -32.04 24.82 -42.43
CA VAL A 16 -31.08 24.55 -43.52
C VAL A 16 -30.15 25.75 -43.72
N VAL A 17 -28.98 25.53 -44.31
CA VAL A 17 -27.91 26.54 -44.51
C VAL A 17 -28.45 27.84 -45.09
N GLU A 18 -29.34 27.71 -46.08
CA GLU A 18 -29.89 28.78 -46.89
C GLU A 18 -30.72 29.77 -46.07
N ASP A 19 -31.27 29.33 -44.93
CA ASP A 19 -32.10 30.15 -44.05
C ASP A 19 -31.31 30.73 -42.85
N ARG A 20 -29.99 30.76 -42.93
CA ARG A 20 -29.16 31.19 -41.79
C ARG A 20 -29.44 32.61 -41.34
N GLU A 21 -29.64 33.54 -42.27
CA GLU A 21 -29.86 34.95 -41.96
C GLU A 21 -31.07 35.17 -41.03
N ILE A 22 -32.20 34.52 -41.35
CA ILE A 22 -33.42 34.64 -40.54
C ILE A 22 -33.28 33.94 -39.18
N VAL A 23 -32.48 32.87 -39.11
CA VAL A 23 -32.17 32.16 -37.86
C VAL A 23 -31.28 33.00 -36.95
N GLU A 24 -30.30 33.70 -37.50
CA GLU A 24 -29.45 34.64 -36.75
C GLU A 24 -30.28 35.81 -36.19
N GLU A 25 -31.26 36.31 -36.95
CA GLU A 25 -32.18 37.34 -36.46
C GLU A 25 -33.07 36.82 -35.31
N LEU A 26 -33.72 35.66 -35.48
CA LEU A 26 -34.52 35.00 -34.44
C LEU A 26 -33.69 34.74 -33.19
N TYR A 27 -32.46 34.24 -33.36
CA TYR A 27 -31.51 33.98 -32.29
C TYR A 27 -31.20 35.27 -31.52
N ALA A 28 -30.82 36.34 -32.22
CA ALA A 28 -30.45 37.61 -31.60
C ALA A 28 -31.62 38.18 -30.77
N GLN A 29 -32.85 38.12 -31.28
CA GLN A 29 -34.02 38.60 -30.56
C GLN A 29 -34.39 37.74 -29.34
N LEU A 30 -34.26 36.42 -29.43
CA LEU A 30 -34.52 35.52 -28.30
C LEU A 30 -33.46 35.67 -27.20
N ILE A 31 -32.19 35.85 -27.56
CA ILE A 31 -31.10 36.12 -26.63
C ILE A 31 -31.30 37.46 -25.92
N LYS A 32 -31.70 38.52 -26.64
CA LYS A 32 -32.05 39.83 -26.04
C LYS A 32 -33.15 39.72 -24.99
N ARG A 33 -34.06 38.75 -25.14
CA ARG A 33 -35.14 38.43 -24.18
C ARG A 33 -34.72 37.46 -23.07
N GLY A 34 -33.43 37.11 -22.98
CA GLY A 34 -32.86 36.33 -21.89
C GLY A 34 -33.06 34.82 -21.99
N TYR A 35 -33.37 34.29 -23.17
CA TYR A 35 -33.46 32.84 -23.40
C TYR A 35 -32.09 32.25 -23.70
N ARG A 36 -31.81 31.03 -23.22
CA ARG A 36 -30.64 30.27 -23.71
C ARG A 36 -30.99 29.55 -24.99
N VAL A 37 -30.55 30.11 -26.12
CA VAL A 37 -30.79 29.54 -27.44
C VAL A 37 -29.49 28.99 -28.00
N TRP A 38 -29.58 27.88 -28.75
CA TRP A 38 -28.47 27.42 -29.55
C TRP A 38 -28.99 26.88 -30.90
N TYR A 39 -28.15 26.95 -31.92
CA TYR A 39 -28.38 26.29 -33.20
C TYR A 39 -27.06 25.65 -33.63
N ALA A 40 -27.11 24.56 -34.40
CA ALA A 40 -25.91 23.84 -34.77
C ALA A 40 -25.20 24.55 -35.94
N ASN A 41 -23.88 24.71 -35.87
CA ASN A 41 -23.03 25.11 -37.02
C ASN A 41 -22.93 24.00 -38.09
N ARG A 42 -23.43 22.79 -37.82
CA ARG A 42 -23.54 21.69 -38.80
C ARG A 42 -24.96 21.69 -39.35
N GLU A 43 -25.15 22.51 -40.37
CA GLU A 43 -26.40 22.64 -41.11
C GLU A 43 -26.89 21.27 -41.63
N LEU A 44 -28.18 21.18 -41.96
CA LEU A 44 -28.72 19.99 -42.62
C LEU A 44 -28.04 19.85 -43.99
N TYR A 45 -27.53 18.66 -44.29
CA TYR A 45 -26.91 18.31 -45.57
C TYR A 45 -27.60 17.07 -46.14
N ILE A 46 -27.48 16.87 -47.44
CA ILE A 46 -28.08 15.72 -48.15
C ILE A 46 -27.64 14.40 -47.48
N GLY A 47 -28.62 13.60 -47.03
CA GLY A 47 -28.39 12.32 -46.33
C GLY A 47 -28.34 12.39 -44.79
N ALA A 48 -28.49 13.56 -44.17
CA ALA A 48 -28.55 13.68 -42.72
C ALA A 48 -29.88 13.14 -42.13
N ASN A 49 -29.81 12.33 -41.06
CA ASN A 49 -31.01 11.89 -40.34
C ASN A 49 -31.54 13.02 -39.43
N ILE A 50 -32.63 13.64 -39.86
CA ILE A 50 -33.09 14.89 -39.24
C ILE A 50 -33.88 14.63 -37.96
N ARG A 51 -34.63 13.53 -37.89
CA ARG A 51 -35.24 13.03 -36.65
C ARG A 51 -34.20 12.86 -35.53
N ALA A 52 -33.04 12.30 -35.84
CA ALA A 52 -31.94 12.14 -34.88
C ALA A 52 -31.36 13.49 -34.44
N LYS A 53 -31.23 14.47 -35.35
CA LYS A 53 -30.80 15.83 -35.01
C LYS A 53 -31.79 16.53 -34.09
N ILE A 54 -33.08 16.53 -34.41
CA ILE A 54 -34.11 17.13 -33.55
C ILE A 54 -34.17 16.44 -32.19
N ASN A 55 -34.12 15.10 -32.15
CA ASN A 55 -34.07 14.38 -30.88
C ASN A 55 -32.83 14.73 -30.05
N THR A 56 -31.68 14.97 -30.69
CA THR A 56 -30.47 15.45 -30.02
C THR A 56 -30.64 16.89 -29.52
N GLY A 57 -31.29 17.75 -30.33
CA GLY A 57 -31.74 19.09 -29.95
C GLY A 57 -32.58 19.07 -28.67
N LEU A 58 -33.64 18.26 -28.67
CA LEU A 58 -34.57 18.09 -27.56
C LEU A 58 -33.95 17.39 -26.33
N LYS A 59 -32.76 16.78 -26.45
CA LYS A 59 -32.02 16.25 -25.29
C LYS A 59 -31.38 17.37 -24.48
N THR A 60 -30.92 18.45 -25.12
CA THR A 60 -30.20 19.56 -24.48
C THR A 60 -31.06 20.82 -24.30
N ALA A 61 -32.09 21.00 -25.12
CA ALA A 61 -33.04 22.11 -25.05
C ALA A 61 -34.44 21.66 -24.60
N ARG A 62 -35.24 22.63 -24.12
CA ARG A 62 -36.63 22.40 -23.68
C ARG A 62 -37.59 22.33 -24.87
N TYR A 63 -37.43 23.25 -25.83
CA TYR A 63 -38.21 23.33 -27.07
C TYR A 63 -37.30 23.34 -28.30
N GLY A 64 -37.84 22.92 -29.43
CA GLY A 64 -37.22 23.01 -30.73
C GLY A 64 -38.03 23.88 -31.67
N LEU A 65 -37.43 24.92 -32.22
CA LEU A 65 -38.01 25.64 -33.36
C LEU A 65 -37.60 24.92 -34.63
N VAL A 66 -38.56 24.63 -35.50
CA VAL A 66 -38.28 24.06 -36.83
C VAL A 66 -38.70 25.09 -37.86
N LEU A 67 -37.72 25.64 -38.57
CA LEU A 67 -37.97 26.58 -39.65
C LEU A 67 -38.27 25.81 -40.93
N ILE A 68 -39.46 26.01 -41.49
CA ILE A 68 -39.96 25.37 -42.70
C ILE A 68 -39.96 26.41 -43.81
N SER A 69 -39.00 26.32 -44.72
CA SER A 69 -38.84 27.19 -45.89
C SER A 69 -38.88 26.38 -47.18
N PRO A 70 -38.97 27.02 -48.36
CA PRO A 70 -38.80 26.32 -49.64
C PRO A 70 -37.47 25.54 -49.74
N HIS A 71 -36.39 26.04 -49.15
CA HIS A 71 -35.08 25.35 -49.12
C HIS A 71 -35.13 24.10 -48.22
N TYR A 72 -35.90 24.17 -47.13
CA TYR A 72 -36.12 23.05 -46.22
C TYR A 72 -36.82 21.86 -46.90
N LYS A 73 -37.73 22.12 -47.85
CA LYS A 73 -38.59 21.10 -48.51
C LYS A 73 -37.81 20.00 -49.24
N SER A 74 -36.67 20.32 -49.86
CA SER A 74 -35.88 19.38 -50.67
C SER A 74 -35.16 18.27 -49.89
N HIS A 75 -35.18 18.32 -48.55
CA HIS A 75 -34.36 17.48 -47.68
C HIS A 75 -35.13 16.43 -46.85
N TRP A 76 -36.45 16.27 -47.05
CA TRP A 76 -37.31 15.46 -46.16
C TRP A 76 -38.18 14.43 -46.88
N SER A 77 -38.42 13.30 -46.21
CA SER A 77 -39.57 12.45 -46.51
C SER A 77 -40.81 13.03 -45.84
N GLN A 78 -41.91 13.11 -46.59
CA GLN A 78 -43.16 13.80 -46.22
C GLN A 78 -43.77 13.37 -44.87
N GLY A 79 -43.43 12.18 -44.35
CA GLY A 79 -43.99 11.65 -43.09
C GLY A 79 -43.16 11.86 -41.81
N GLU A 80 -41.84 12.03 -41.89
CA GLU A 80 -40.99 12.04 -40.68
C GLU A 80 -41.13 13.33 -39.85
N LEU A 81 -41.19 14.48 -40.52
CA LEU A 81 -41.32 15.77 -39.84
C LEU A 81 -42.69 15.90 -39.17
N PHE A 82 -43.76 15.51 -39.88
CA PHE A 82 -45.12 15.52 -39.35
C PHE A 82 -45.25 14.64 -38.11
N SER A 83 -44.82 13.38 -38.19
CA SER A 83 -44.84 12.46 -37.05
C SER A 83 -44.10 13.03 -35.84
N LEU A 84 -43.00 13.74 -36.05
CA LEU A 84 -42.24 14.33 -34.95
C LEU A 84 -42.92 15.55 -34.32
N MET A 85 -43.63 16.36 -35.11
CA MET A 85 -44.41 17.50 -34.61
C MET A 85 -45.66 17.02 -33.86
N GLU A 86 -46.38 16.05 -34.41
CA GLU A 86 -47.56 15.44 -33.79
C GLU A 86 -47.22 14.78 -32.44
N ASN A 87 -46.14 13.99 -32.40
CA ASN A 87 -45.74 13.27 -31.19
C ASN A 87 -44.99 14.15 -30.18
N SER A 88 -44.73 15.43 -30.46
CA SER A 88 -43.98 16.30 -29.56
C SER A 88 -44.47 17.73 -29.52
N GLN A 89 -45.24 18.06 -28.48
CA GLN A 89 -45.64 19.44 -28.14
C GLN A 89 -44.47 20.41 -27.86
N ARG A 90 -43.23 19.92 -27.89
CA ARG A 90 -41.99 20.69 -27.69
C ARG A 90 -41.37 21.15 -29.01
N VAL A 91 -41.89 20.68 -30.15
CA VAL A 91 -41.45 21.09 -31.49
C VAL A 91 -42.42 22.15 -31.98
N LEU A 92 -41.90 23.33 -32.33
CA LEU A 92 -42.67 24.50 -32.71
C LEU A 92 -42.33 24.85 -34.18
N PRO A 93 -43.23 24.57 -35.13
CA PRO A 93 -43.00 24.88 -36.53
C PRO A 93 -43.16 26.38 -36.83
N ILE A 94 -42.27 26.90 -37.64
CA ILE A 94 -42.25 28.29 -38.13
C ILE A 94 -42.11 28.26 -39.65
N LEU A 95 -43.11 28.72 -40.38
CA LEU A 95 -43.08 28.89 -41.83
C LEU A 95 -42.26 30.14 -42.20
N HIS A 96 -41.41 30.02 -43.21
CA HIS A 96 -40.62 31.13 -43.75
C HIS A 96 -40.69 31.14 -45.27
N ASN A 97 -41.05 32.28 -45.87
CA ASN A 97 -41.21 32.43 -47.33
C ASN A 97 -42.06 31.33 -48.00
N THR A 98 -43.07 30.84 -47.29
CA THR A 98 -44.01 29.83 -47.78
C THR A 98 -45.33 29.97 -47.05
N THR A 99 -46.40 29.37 -47.58
CA THR A 99 -47.73 29.33 -46.94
C THR A 99 -48.06 27.95 -46.40
N ILE A 100 -49.08 27.87 -45.54
CA ILE A 100 -49.54 26.58 -44.99
C ILE A 100 -50.10 25.69 -46.11
N GLU A 101 -50.74 26.30 -47.11
CA GLU A 101 -51.30 25.61 -48.27
C GLU A 101 -50.18 24.96 -49.11
N GLU A 102 -49.11 25.69 -49.37
CA GLU A 102 -47.94 25.18 -50.10
C GLU A 102 -47.23 24.04 -49.37
N VAL A 103 -47.17 24.10 -48.03
CA VAL A 103 -46.59 23.02 -47.23
C VAL A 103 -47.54 21.82 -47.15
N ALA A 104 -48.85 22.05 -47.14
CA ALA A 104 -49.85 20.99 -47.06
C ALA A 104 -49.93 20.11 -48.33
N LEU A 105 -49.53 20.64 -49.49
CA LEU A 105 -49.39 19.84 -50.71
C LEU A 105 -48.41 18.67 -50.53
N GLU A 106 -47.39 18.85 -49.68
CA GLU A 106 -46.37 17.84 -49.39
C GLU A 106 -46.62 17.12 -48.07
N ILE A 107 -47.16 17.82 -47.07
CA ILE A 107 -47.45 17.31 -45.73
C ILE A 107 -48.92 17.57 -45.41
N PRO A 108 -49.86 16.73 -45.89
CA PRO A 108 -51.30 17.02 -45.77
C PRO A 108 -51.78 17.26 -44.33
N GLY A 109 -51.22 16.55 -43.35
CA GLY A 109 -51.59 16.70 -41.93
C GLY A 109 -51.15 18.01 -41.28
N ILE A 110 -50.36 18.86 -41.96
CA ILE A 110 -49.87 20.12 -41.39
C ILE A 110 -50.99 21.08 -41.01
N TYR A 111 -52.17 20.98 -41.64
CA TYR A 111 -53.34 21.80 -41.31
C TYR A 111 -53.82 21.62 -39.87
N ASP A 112 -53.58 20.45 -39.28
CA ASP A 112 -53.94 20.15 -37.90
C ASP A 112 -52.93 20.72 -36.89
N ILE A 113 -51.82 21.31 -37.37
CA ILE A 113 -50.75 21.86 -36.55
C ILE A 113 -50.64 23.37 -36.75
N PHE A 114 -50.89 24.12 -35.68
CA PHE A 114 -50.73 25.57 -35.71
C PHE A 114 -49.25 25.96 -35.90
N CYS A 115 -48.94 26.62 -37.02
CA CYS A 115 -47.62 27.11 -37.36
C CYS A 115 -47.55 28.64 -37.24
N LEU A 116 -46.43 29.16 -36.73
CA LEU A 116 -46.13 30.59 -36.87
C LEU A 116 -45.61 30.85 -38.29
N ASN A 117 -45.75 32.07 -38.81
CA ASN A 117 -45.21 32.44 -40.11
C ASN A 117 -44.39 33.73 -39.98
N THR A 118 -43.17 33.76 -40.49
CA THR A 118 -42.30 34.95 -40.41
C THR A 118 -42.88 36.17 -41.13
N GLN A 119 -43.84 35.99 -42.04
CA GLN A 119 -44.54 37.09 -42.74
C GLN A 119 -45.28 38.04 -41.78
N MET A 120 -45.64 37.60 -40.56
CA MET A 120 -46.22 38.49 -39.54
C MET A 120 -45.18 39.42 -38.86
N GLY A 121 -43.91 39.29 -39.23
CA GLY A 121 -42.79 40.00 -38.64
C GLY A 121 -42.10 39.20 -37.52
N ILE A 122 -40.77 39.24 -37.50
CA ILE A 122 -39.94 38.45 -36.58
C ILE A 122 -40.19 38.81 -35.12
N GLU A 123 -40.40 40.08 -34.81
CA GLU A 123 -40.71 40.54 -33.46
C GLU A 123 -42.00 39.88 -32.92
N GLN A 124 -43.05 39.78 -33.74
CA GLN A 124 -44.31 39.13 -33.35
C GLN A 124 -44.14 37.61 -33.19
N VAL A 125 -43.37 36.98 -34.07
CA VAL A 125 -43.03 35.55 -33.97
C VAL A 125 -42.32 35.28 -32.65
N VAL A 126 -41.30 36.07 -32.31
CA VAL A 126 -40.54 35.94 -31.07
C VAL A 126 -41.43 36.17 -29.85
N GLU A 127 -42.32 37.16 -29.87
CA GLU A 127 -43.27 37.39 -28.77
C GLU A 127 -44.16 36.16 -28.52
N ARG A 128 -44.70 35.55 -29.59
CA ARG A 128 -45.51 34.33 -29.48
C ARG A 128 -44.71 33.14 -28.98
N ILE A 129 -43.46 32.99 -29.41
CA ILE A 129 -42.54 31.96 -28.90
C ILE A 129 -42.32 32.17 -27.39
N CYS A 130 -42.05 33.39 -26.95
CA CYS A 130 -41.85 33.71 -25.54
C CYS A 130 -43.09 33.46 -24.68
N LYS A 131 -44.30 33.67 -25.22
CA LYS A 131 -45.55 33.30 -24.52
C LYS A 131 -45.69 31.79 -24.34
N ARG A 132 -45.22 31.00 -25.31
CA ARG A 132 -45.27 29.53 -25.26
C ARG A 132 -44.17 28.92 -24.39
N VAL A 133 -42.97 29.50 -24.42
CA VAL A 133 -41.77 29.01 -23.74
C VAL A 133 -41.60 29.76 -22.42
N ALA A 134 -42.05 29.19 -21.31
CA ALA A 134 -41.90 29.84 -20.00
C ALA A 134 -40.42 30.13 -19.68
N HIS A 135 -40.08 31.39 -19.38
CA HIS A 135 -38.73 31.82 -19.01
C HIS A 135 -38.27 31.11 -17.72
N LYS A 136 -36.97 30.77 -17.63
CA LYS A 136 -36.37 30.24 -16.40
C LYS A 136 -35.48 31.30 -15.76
N PRO A 137 -35.59 31.51 -14.44
CA PRO A 137 -34.79 32.53 -13.76
C PRO A 137 -33.30 32.22 -13.89
N TYR A 138 -32.47 33.26 -13.96
CA TYR A 138 -31.01 33.17 -14.12
C TYR A 138 -30.34 32.15 -13.16
N PHE A 139 -30.82 32.04 -11.92
CA PHE A 139 -30.32 31.09 -10.93
C PHE A 139 -30.42 29.62 -11.37
N TYR A 140 -31.46 29.25 -12.14
CA TYR A 140 -31.63 27.89 -12.69
C TYR A 140 -30.41 27.48 -13.52
N TYR A 141 -29.94 28.40 -14.36
CA TYR A 141 -28.81 28.17 -15.23
C TYR A 141 -27.48 28.19 -14.50
N ARG A 142 -27.30 29.11 -13.54
CA ARG A 142 -26.12 29.12 -12.67
C ARG A 142 -26.01 27.82 -11.85
N PHE A 143 -27.13 27.26 -11.42
CA PHE A 143 -27.16 25.97 -10.73
C PHE A 143 -26.79 24.81 -11.66
N ILE A 144 -27.25 24.79 -12.91
CA ILE A 144 -26.85 23.78 -13.91
C ILE A 144 -25.34 23.86 -14.20
N ASP A 145 -24.84 25.07 -14.42
CA ASP A 145 -23.42 25.30 -14.70
C ASP A 145 -22.56 24.87 -13.49
N PHE A 146 -22.99 25.21 -12.27
CA PHE A 146 -22.37 24.75 -11.03
C PHE A 146 -22.41 23.23 -10.86
N MET A 147 -23.55 22.57 -11.11
CA MET A 147 -23.67 21.11 -11.02
C MET A 147 -22.80 20.41 -12.06
N SER A 148 -22.68 20.98 -13.27
CA SER A 148 -21.78 20.48 -14.32
C SER A 148 -20.31 20.60 -13.90
N PHE A 149 -19.95 21.70 -13.22
CA PHE A 149 -18.62 21.93 -12.66
C PHE A 149 -18.30 20.96 -11.51
N VAL A 150 -19.23 20.77 -10.57
CA VAL A 150 -19.08 19.80 -9.47
C VAL A 150 -18.89 18.40 -10.02
N LYS A 151 -19.70 17.98 -10.99
CA LYS A 151 -19.58 16.65 -11.62
C LYS A 151 -18.22 16.44 -12.29
N LYS A 152 -17.65 17.48 -12.90
CA LYS A 152 -16.34 17.46 -13.58
C LYS A 152 -15.16 17.44 -12.58
N LYS A 153 -15.33 17.97 -11.35
CA LYS A 153 -14.30 18.04 -10.30
C LYS A 153 -14.35 16.89 -9.28
N LYS A 154 -15.50 16.24 -9.11
CA LYS A 154 -15.77 15.17 -8.11
C LYS A 154 -14.81 13.97 -8.23
N GLN A 155 -14.39 13.62 -9.45
CA GLN A 155 -13.49 12.47 -9.67
C GLN A 155 -12.06 12.72 -9.19
N LYS A 156 -11.54 13.95 -9.32
CA LYS A 156 -10.19 14.33 -8.84
C LYS A 156 -10.14 14.63 -7.34
N VAL A 157 -11.20 15.19 -6.77
CA VAL A 157 -11.23 15.51 -5.33
C VAL A 157 -11.39 14.22 -4.50
N ILE A 158 -12.29 13.31 -4.91
CA ILE A 158 -12.47 12.03 -4.21
C ILE A 158 -11.20 11.18 -4.26
N SER A 159 -10.48 11.16 -5.39
CA SER A 159 -9.22 10.40 -5.50
C SER A 159 -8.12 10.94 -4.59
N VAL A 160 -7.99 12.26 -4.44
CA VAL A 160 -6.97 12.87 -3.56
C VAL A 160 -7.29 12.63 -2.09
N THR A 161 -8.55 12.80 -1.67
CA THR A 161 -8.94 12.54 -0.27
C THR A 161 -8.76 11.08 0.11
N LEU A 162 -9.09 10.14 -0.80
CA LEU A 162 -8.87 8.71 -0.57
C LEU A 162 -7.37 8.40 -0.41
N VAL A 163 -6.51 8.98 -1.25
CA VAL A 163 -5.05 8.80 -1.17
C VAL A 163 -4.49 9.35 0.15
N ILE A 164 -4.93 10.53 0.58
CA ILE A 164 -4.51 11.11 1.88
C ILE A 164 -4.97 10.23 3.05
N LEU A 165 -6.19 9.69 2.99
CA LEU A 165 -6.73 8.84 4.06
C LEU A 165 -6.01 7.49 4.11
N LEU A 166 -5.66 6.90 2.96
CA LEU A 166 -4.82 5.71 2.87
C LEU A 166 -3.40 5.97 3.39
N LEU A 167 -2.81 7.11 3.04
CA LEU A 167 -1.51 7.54 3.57
C LEU A 167 -1.57 7.69 5.10
N PHE A 168 -2.59 8.37 5.62
CA PHE A 168 -2.80 8.52 7.06
C PHE A 168 -2.95 7.16 7.76
N PHE A 169 -3.78 6.26 7.22
CA PHE A 169 -3.96 4.92 7.77
C PHE A 169 -2.67 4.10 7.72
N SER A 170 -1.87 4.23 6.65
CA SER A 170 -0.57 3.57 6.54
C SER A 170 0.43 4.09 7.56
N ILE A 171 0.48 5.41 7.78
CA ILE A 171 1.36 6.04 8.78
C ILE A 171 0.92 5.64 10.18
N ALA A 172 -0.39 5.70 10.47
CA ALA A 172 -0.93 5.27 11.77
C ALA A 172 -0.67 3.79 12.04
N TYR A 173 -0.78 2.94 11.02
CA TYR A 173 -0.45 1.52 11.10
C TYR A 173 1.05 1.30 11.36
N LEU A 174 1.94 2.05 10.69
CA LEU A 174 3.38 2.00 10.96
C LEU A 174 3.70 2.43 12.40
N PHE A 175 3.10 3.51 12.89
CA PHE A 175 3.25 3.96 14.28
C PHE A 175 2.77 2.91 15.28
N TYR A 176 1.60 2.32 15.03
CA TYR A 176 1.05 1.25 15.86
C TYR A 176 1.99 0.05 15.90
N TYR A 177 2.50 -0.39 14.75
CA TYR A 177 3.42 -1.52 14.67
C TYR A 177 4.76 -1.24 15.36
N HIS A 178 5.29 -0.03 15.21
CA HIS A 178 6.53 0.39 15.87
C HIS A 178 6.36 0.50 17.39
N SER A 179 5.16 0.83 17.89
CA SER A 179 4.87 0.87 19.33
C SER A 179 4.80 -0.51 19.98
N LEU A 180 4.62 -1.57 19.19
CA LEU A 180 4.50 -2.95 19.68
C LEU A 180 5.84 -3.68 19.77
N ARG A 181 6.95 -3.03 19.41
CA ARG A 181 8.28 -3.66 19.35
C ARG A 181 9.29 -2.90 20.21
N PRO A 182 10.33 -3.56 20.75
CA PRO A 182 11.43 -2.88 21.39
C PRO A 182 12.16 -1.95 20.42
N THR A 183 12.77 -0.89 20.94
CA THR A 183 13.60 -0.01 20.12
C THR A 183 14.91 -0.70 19.72
N SER A 184 15.50 -0.31 18.58
CA SER A 184 16.81 -0.81 18.16
C SER A 184 17.91 -0.51 19.18
N GLU A 185 17.80 0.61 19.89
CA GLU A 185 18.68 0.96 20.99
C GLU A 185 18.54 -0.01 22.18
N PHE A 186 17.31 -0.43 22.51
CA PHE A 186 17.10 -1.45 23.54
C PHE A 186 17.72 -2.80 23.12
N ILE A 187 17.47 -3.25 21.89
CA ILE A 187 18.01 -4.51 21.37
C ILE A 187 19.54 -4.52 21.42
N SER A 188 20.18 -3.46 20.91
CA SER A 188 21.64 -3.35 20.92
C SER A 188 22.22 -3.38 22.34
N ARG A 189 21.60 -2.68 23.30
CA ARG A 189 22.00 -2.75 24.71
C ARG A 189 21.85 -4.16 25.29
N ALA A 190 20.73 -4.84 25.00
CA ALA A 190 20.49 -6.19 25.50
C ALA A 190 21.53 -7.20 24.96
N LEU A 191 21.92 -7.08 23.70
CA LEU A 191 22.99 -7.90 23.11
C LEU A 191 24.34 -7.61 23.77
N GLU A 192 24.66 -6.34 23.99
CA GLU A 192 25.91 -5.93 24.63
C GLU A 192 25.99 -6.42 26.09
N GLU A 193 24.89 -6.34 26.83
CA GLU A 193 24.77 -6.90 28.17
C GLU A 193 24.95 -8.42 28.17
N ARG A 194 24.33 -9.13 27.21
CA ARG A 194 24.50 -10.60 27.08
C ARG A 194 25.96 -10.97 26.84
N LYS A 195 26.67 -10.26 25.94
CA LYS A 195 28.10 -10.46 25.68
C LYS A 195 28.95 -10.21 26.92
N LYS A 196 28.73 -9.08 27.59
CA LYS A 196 29.47 -8.72 28.80
C LYS A 196 29.26 -9.73 29.94
N ASN A 197 28.03 -10.21 30.09
CA ASN A 197 27.69 -11.19 31.13
C ASN A 197 28.43 -12.52 30.90
N ILE A 198 28.47 -13.02 29.66
CA ILE A 198 29.18 -14.28 29.38
C ILE A 198 30.71 -14.12 29.52
N GLU A 199 31.27 -12.98 29.11
CA GLU A 199 32.69 -12.69 29.30
C GLU A 199 33.05 -12.64 30.78
N THR A 200 32.23 -11.94 31.57
CA THR A 200 32.41 -11.86 33.03
C THR A 200 32.30 -13.24 33.68
N PHE A 201 31.33 -14.05 33.26
CA PHE A 201 31.16 -15.41 33.77
C PHE A 201 32.37 -16.30 33.46
N ALA A 202 32.81 -16.33 32.20
CA ALA A 202 33.97 -17.12 31.78
C ALA A 202 35.28 -16.66 32.45
N ASN A 203 35.47 -15.34 32.59
CA ASN A 203 36.65 -14.80 33.27
C ASN A 203 36.67 -15.18 34.76
N ARG A 204 35.53 -15.16 35.45
CA ARG A 204 35.44 -15.63 36.84
C ARG A 204 35.84 -17.09 36.97
N GLN A 205 35.30 -17.96 36.10
CA GLN A 205 35.68 -19.39 36.09
C GLN A 205 37.19 -19.58 35.88
N PHE A 206 37.81 -18.78 35.00
CA PHE A 206 39.26 -18.81 34.80
C PHE A 206 40.05 -18.26 36.00
N GLU A 207 39.58 -17.19 36.62
CA GLU A 207 40.22 -16.58 37.81
C GLU A 207 40.14 -17.48 39.05
N ASP A 208 39.01 -18.19 39.23
CA ASP A 208 38.85 -19.17 40.30
C ASP A 208 39.95 -20.25 40.19
N GLU A 209 40.21 -20.77 38.98
CA GLU A 209 41.29 -21.75 38.74
C GLU A 209 42.71 -21.17 38.98
N LEU A 210 42.94 -19.89 38.69
CA LEU A 210 44.20 -19.21 39.00
C LEU A 210 44.45 -19.16 40.51
N SER A 211 43.40 -19.03 41.31
CA SER A 211 43.53 -18.98 42.77
C SER A 211 43.90 -20.33 43.40
N GLU A 212 43.57 -21.42 42.72
CA GLU A 212 43.72 -22.80 43.21
C GLU A 212 45.02 -23.49 42.77
N SER A 213 45.78 -22.91 41.83
CA SER A 213 46.88 -23.63 41.18
C SER A 213 47.99 -22.73 40.58
N VAL A 214 49.17 -23.32 40.34
CA VAL A 214 50.28 -22.62 39.66
C VAL A 214 50.04 -22.61 38.15
N MET A 215 49.96 -21.41 37.57
CA MET A 215 49.68 -21.19 36.15
C MET A 215 50.98 -21.08 35.31
N GLN A 216 51.04 -21.86 34.22
CA GLN A 216 52.09 -21.75 33.21
C GLN A 216 51.49 -21.57 31.81
N VAL A 217 51.96 -20.56 31.06
CA VAL A 217 51.58 -20.39 29.64
C VAL A 217 52.13 -21.56 28.83
N SER A 218 51.30 -22.12 27.95
CA SER A 218 51.60 -23.36 27.22
C SER A 218 51.26 -23.25 25.74
N THR A 219 51.69 -24.24 24.95
CA THR A 219 51.35 -24.37 23.52
C THR A 219 50.38 -25.53 23.29
N LEU A 220 49.70 -25.52 22.13
CA LEU A 220 48.86 -26.66 21.72
C LEU A 220 49.66 -27.97 21.65
N SER A 221 50.94 -27.89 21.28
CA SER A 221 51.80 -29.06 21.17
C SER A 221 52.06 -29.71 22.54
N ASP A 222 52.15 -28.89 23.60
CA ASP A 222 52.33 -29.36 24.96
C ASP A 222 51.03 -29.97 25.51
N ILE A 223 49.89 -29.34 25.24
CA ILE A 223 48.56 -29.91 25.57
C ILE A 223 48.35 -31.26 24.88
N ASN A 224 48.63 -31.35 23.58
CA ASN A 224 48.49 -32.60 22.83
C ASN A 224 49.42 -33.72 23.36
N ARG A 225 50.53 -33.38 24.03
CA ARG A 225 51.38 -34.37 24.69
C ARG A 225 50.77 -34.91 25.98
N LEU A 226 49.98 -34.10 26.69
CA LEU A 226 49.27 -34.51 27.91
C LEU A 226 48.13 -35.49 27.61
N GLU A 227 47.44 -35.33 26.47
CA GLU A 227 46.28 -36.15 26.11
C GLU A 227 46.62 -37.47 25.37
N LYS A 228 47.87 -37.94 25.38
CA LYS A 228 48.39 -39.04 24.51
C LYS A 228 47.79 -40.45 24.73
N SER A 229 46.80 -40.63 25.60
CA SER A 229 46.14 -41.92 25.87
C SER A 229 44.69 -41.92 25.38
N PRO A 230 44.06 -43.07 25.07
CA PRO A 230 42.63 -43.09 24.79
C PRO A 230 41.84 -42.72 26.05
N LEU A 231 41.41 -41.46 26.13
CA LEU A 231 40.68 -40.91 27.27
C LEU A 231 39.17 -41.05 27.08
N LYS A 232 38.49 -41.66 28.04
CA LYS A 232 37.02 -41.52 28.13
C LYS A 232 36.72 -40.06 28.42
N SER A 233 35.82 -39.44 27.64
CA SER A 233 35.55 -38.00 27.75
C SER A 233 34.14 -37.71 28.22
N ARG A 234 33.99 -36.75 29.14
CA ARG A 234 32.73 -36.13 29.52
C ARG A 234 32.77 -34.66 29.12
N TYR A 235 31.68 -34.18 28.54
CA TYR A 235 31.54 -32.79 28.10
C TYR A 235 30.38 -32.12 28.82
N MET A 236 30.64 -30.90 29.27
CA MET A 236 29.66 -29.98 29.82
C MET A 236 29.83 -28.63 29.14
N PHE A 237 28.72 -27.97 28.86
CA PHE A 237 28.69 -26.60 28.39
C PHE A 237 27.82 -25.76 29.32
N SER A 238 28.26 -24.56 29.66
CA SER A 238 27.50 -23.59 30.44
C SER A 238 27.50 -22.24 29.75
N ASN A 239 26.32 -21.61 29.67
CA ASN A 239 26.17 -20.24 29.16
C ASN A 239 25.78 -19.22 30.24
N GLY A 240 25.96 -19.59 31.50
CA GLY A 240 25.56 -18.80 32.67
C GLY A 240 24.06 -18.75 32.93
N VAL A 241 23.24 -19.43 32.11
CA VAL A 241 21.78 -19.53 32.26
C VAL A 241 21.36 -20.99 32.35
N GLU A 242 21.89 -21.83 31.47
CA GLU A 242 21.65 -23.26 31.43
C GLU A 242 22.97 -24.04 31.29
N ASP A 243 22.92 -25.28 31.76
CA ASP A 243 24.00 -26.25 31.62
C ASP A 243 23.55 -27.39 30.72
N ILE A 244 24.31 -27.65 29.67
CA ILE A 244 24.08 -28.75 28.75
C ILE A 244 25.13 -29.81 29.02
N SER A 245 24.68 -30.98 29.45
CA SER A 245 25.52 -32.16 29.60
C SER A 245 25.22 -33.17 28.49
N SER A 246 26.24 -33.91 28.06
CA SER A 246 26.27 -34.92 26.98
C SER A 246 26.69 -34.43 25.59
N LEU A 247 27.56 -35.23 24.97
CA LEU A 247 28.10 -34.97 23.64
C LEU A 247 27.01 -34.84 22.56
N ALA A 248 25.92 -35.61 22.67
CA ALA A 248 24.82 -35.55 21.71
C ALA A 248 24.09 -34.19 21.77
N SER A 249 23.77 -33.71 22.97
CA SER A 249 23.13 -32.41 23.15
C SER A 249 24.04 -31.26 22.70
N LEU A 250 25.34 -31.31 23.00
CA LEU A 250 26.29 -30.29 22.53
C LEU A 250 26.37 -30.25 20.99
N LYS A 251 26.32 -31.40 20.32
CA LYS A 251 26.30 -31.48 18.84
C LYS A 251 24.99 -30.95 18.26
N ASN A 252 23.86 -31.32 18.83
CA ASN A 252 22.54 -30.86 18.36
C ASN A 252 22.38 -29.34 18.49
N ASN A 253 23.01 -28.73 19.50
CA ASN A 253 23.04 -27.28 19.68
C ASN A 253 24.18 -26.59 18.91
N GLY A 254 24.95 -27.32 18.09
CA GLY A 254 26.04 -26.76 17.29
C GLY A 254 27.26 -26.26 18.07
N ILE A 255 27.34 -26.54 19.38
CA ILE A 255 28.43 -26.08 20.27
C ILE A 255 29.74 -26.80 19.91
N LEU A 256 29.66 -28.09 19.59
CA LEU A 256 30.79 -28.92 19.22
C LEU A 256 30.59 -29.56 17.84
N PRO A 257 31.69 -29.80 17.10
CA PRO A 257 31.61 -30.42 15.78
C PRO A 257 31.06 -31.85 15.85
N SER A 258 30.39 -32.29 14.78
CA SER A 258 29.86 -33.66 14.69
C SER A 258 30.95 -34.73 14.62
N VAL A 259 32.19 -34.34 14.29
CA VAL A 259 33.36 -35.22 14.14
C VAL A 259 33.82 -35.76 15.51
N SER A 260 34.29 -37.00 15.53
CA SER A 260 34.86 -37.67 16.72
C SER A 260 36.18 -38.34 16.35
N PRO A 261 37.23 -38.27 17.18
CA PRO A 261 37.27 -37.67 18.51
C PRO A 261 37.34 -36.14 18.49
N ILE A 262 36.71 -35.50 19.47
CA ILE A 262 36.86 -34.06 19.69
C ILE A 262 38.17 -33.83 20.45
N ALA A 263 39.02 -32.99 19.88
CA ALA A 263 40.33 -32.65 20.40
C ALA A 263 40.47 -31.12 20.58
N PRO A 264 41.43 -30.68 21.40
CA PRO A 264 41.83 -29.28 21.46
C PRO A 264 42.10 -28.71 20.06
N PRO A 265 41.66 -27.47 19.76
CA PRO A 265 41.19 -26.45 20.70
C PRO A 265 39.66 -26.40 20.88
N TYR A 266 38.93 -27.50 20.64
CA TYR A 266 37.47 -27.59 20.84
C TYR A 266 36.64 -26.60 19.99
N GLY A 267 37.20 -26.11 18.88
CA GLY A 267 36.56 -25.13 18.01
C GLY A 267 36.89 -23.67 18.32
N ILE A 268 37.78 -23.39 19.29
CA ILE A 268 38.28 -22.04 19.54
C ILE A 268 39.40 -21.73 18.53
N SER A 269 39.15 -20.79 17.62
CA SER A 269 40.06 -20.44 16.52
C SER A 269 41.34 -19.75 16.98
N GLU A 270 41.21 -18.73 17.84
CA GLU A 270 42.35 -18.02 18.45
C GLU A 270 42.24 -18.06 19.96
N TYR A 271 43.28 -18.56 20.61
CA TYR A 271 43.26 -18.77 22.05
C TYR A 271 44.65 -18.58 22.66
N LYS A 272 44.64 -18.37 23.98
CA LYS A 272 45.82 -18.53 24.82
C LYS A 272 45.63 -19.73 25.73
N ALA A 273 46.63 -20.59 25.76
CA ALA A 273 46.62 -21.84 26.52
C ALA A 273 47.41 -21.71 27.82
N TYR A 274 46.84 -22.28 28.88
CA TYR A 274 47.43 -22.31 30.21
C TYR A 274 47.38 -23.73 30.74
N ILE A 275 48.46 -24.19 31.35
CA ILE A 275 48.48 -25.42 32.14
C ILE A 275 48.44 -25.01 33.61
N PHE A 276 47.57 -25.69 34.34
CA PHE A 276 47.40 -25.57 35.77
C PHE A 276 47.83 -26.90 36.39
N LYS A 277 48.80 -26.84 37.30
CA LYS A 277 49.36 -28.04 37.92
C LYS A 277 49.11 -28.04 39.41
N ASN A 278 48.33 -29.02 39.87
CA ASN A 278 48.24 -29.43 41.27
C ASN A 278 48.83 -30.84 41.43
N ASP A 279 49.03 -31.30 42.68
CA ASP A 279 49.79 -32.52 42.98
C ASP A 279 49.18 -33.82 42.41
N GLU A 280 47.87 -33.85 42.12
CA GLU A 280 47.15 -35.05 41.66
C GLU A 280 46.41 -34.89 40.31
N ILE A 281 46.17 -33.66 39.85
CA ILE A 281 45.36 -33.38 38.66
C ILE A 281 46.11 -32.42 37.75
N ILE A 282 46.23 -32.79 36.47
CA ILE A 282 46.68 -31.88 35.42
C ILE A 282 45.43 -31.26 34.80
N LYS A 283 45.31 -29.94 34.93
CA LYS A 283 44.28 -29.17 34.23
C LYS A 283 44.92 -28.28 33.18
N TYR A 284 44.18 -27.94 32.15
CA TYR A 284 44.57 -26.87 31.24
C TYR A 284 43.35 -26.08 30.79
N GLY A 285 43.57 -24.80 30.53
CA GLY A 285 42.57 -23.85 30.08
C GLY A 285 42.92 -23.27 28.73
N LEU A 286 41.92 -23.10 27.86
CA LEU A 286 42.01 -22.37 26.60
C LEU A 286 41.11 -21.15 26.70
N VAL A 287 41.70 -19.96 26.71
CA VAL A 287 40.98 -18.69 26.76
C VAL A 287 40.91 -18.11 25.36
N SER A 288 39.70 -17.85 24.86
CA SER A 288 39.46 -17.25 23.55
C SER A 288 39.98 -15.82 23.49
N LEU A 289 40.62 -15.44 22.39
CA LEU A 289 41.14 -14.09 22.16
C LEU A 289 40.22 -13.25 21.27
N LEU A 290 39.32 -13.89 20.53
CA LEU A 290 38.38 -13.19 19.66
C LEU A 290 37.14 -12.74 20.44
N PRO A 291 36.65 -11.51 20.19
CA PRO A 291 35.43 -11.01 20.82
C PRO A 291 34.20 -11.81 20.37
N CYS A 292 33.20 -11.88 21.25
CA CYS A 292 31.87 -12.37 20.89
C CYS A 292 31.22 -11.44 19.85
N SER A 293 30.86 -11.96 18.68
CA SER A 293 29.88 -11.28 17.84
C SER A 293 28.55 -11.99 17.98
N CYS A 294 27.46 -11.24 18.09
CA CYS A 294 26.11 -11.78 18.03
C CYS A 294 25.28 -10.86 17.14
N ASP A 295 24.73 -11.43 16.08
CA ASP A 295 23.95 -10.73 15.07
C ASP A 295 22.50 -11.21 15.12
N VAL A 296 21.57 -10.28 14.91
CA VAL A 296 20.14 -10.58 14.84
C VAL A 296 19.84 -11.28 13.52
N ILE A 297 19.18 -12.44 13.60
CA ILE A 297 18.73 -13.23 12.44
C ILE A 297 17.25 -12.96 12.16
N ASP A 298 16.44 -12.93 13.21
CA ASP A 298 14.99 -12.76 13.11
C ASP A 298 14.42 -12.01 14.31
N GLU A 299 13.32 -11.30 14.06
CA GLU A 299 12.61 -10.44 15.01
C GLU A 299 11.11 -10.68 14.90
N ARG A 300 10.52 -11.28 15.93
CA ARG A 300 9.10 -11.64 15.91
C ARG A 300 8.35 -11.17 17.15
N LEU A 301 7.22 -10.51 16.90
CA LEU A 301 6.21 -10.26 17.92
C LEU A 301 5.34 -11.51 18.04
N VAL A 302 5.47 -12.25 19.14
CA VAL A 302 4.73 -13.50 19.36
C VAL A 302 3.30 -13.21 19.73
N GLU A 303 3.13 -12.35 20.73
CA GLU A 303 1.84 -11.84 21.17
C GLU A 303 2.01 -10.42 21.73
N LYS A 304 0.91 -9.78 22.11
CA LYS A 304 0.95 -8.40 22.60
C LYS A 304 1.82 -8.34 23.86
N GLY A 305 2.92 -7.60 23.79
CA GLY A 305 3.86 -7.45 24.88
C GLY A 305 4.92 -8.56 24.99
N ILE A 306 4.93 -9.56 24.08
CA ILE A 306 6.00 -10.58 24.04
C ILE A 306 6.72 -10.54 22.70
N PHE A 307 8.03 -10.29 22.75
CA PHE A 307 8.89 -10.16 21.59
C PHE A 307 10.05 -11.16 21.67
N GLU A 308 10.28 -11.91 20.60
CA GLU A 308 11.39 -12.84 20.48
C GLU A 308 12.40 -12.35 19.45
N LEU A 309 13.67 -12.52 19.82
CA LEU A 309 14.83 -12.12 19.03
C LEU A 309 15.73 -13.35 18.86
N ASP A 310 15.83 -13.84 17.64
CA ASP A 310 16.72 -14.96 17.31
C ASP A 310 18.08 -14.39 16.90
N ILE A 311 19.14 -14.86 17.56
CA ILE A 311 20.50 -14.36 17.37
C ILE A 311 21.45 -15.47 16.95
N LYS A 312 22.41 -15.13 16.10
CA LYS A 312 23.55 -15.98 15.75
C LYS A 312 24.79 -15.41 16.40
N CYS A 313 25.50 -16.22 17.17
CA CYS A 313 26.75 -15.82 17.77
C CYS A 313 27.95 -16.50 17.13
N GLU A 314 28.99 -15.72 16.86
CA GLU A 314 30.29 -16.15 16.38
C GLU A 314 31.35 -15.96 17.45
N ASN A 315 32.42 -16.77 17.38
CA ASN A 315 33.42 -16.90 18.44
C ASN A 315 32.75 -17.18 19.79
N PHE A 316 31.71 -17.99 19.83
CA PHE A 316 30.77 -18.09 20.96
C PHE A 316 31.37 -18.71 22.23
N LEU A 317 32.42 -19.52 22.11
CA LEU A 317 33.19 -20.06 23.25
C LEU A 317 34.18 -19.02 23.80
N ARG A 318 34.17 -18.82 25.12
CA ARG A 318 35.05 -17.90 25.84
C ARG A 318 36.18 -18.62 26.54
N TYR A 319 35.87 -19.73 27.21
CA TYR A 319 36.81 -20.49 27.99
C TYR A 319 36.51 -21.98 27.87
N ALA A 320 37.55 -22.78 27.65
CA ALA A 320 37.47 -24.24 27.75
C ALA A 320 38.44 -24.71 28.82
N GLU A 321 37.91 -25.39 29.82
CA GLU A 321 38.67 -25.99 30.90
C GLU A 321 38.66 -27.51 30.72
N VAL A 322 39.83 -28.12 30.89
CA VAL A 322 39.98 -29.56 30.78
C VAL A 322 40.73 -30.09 31.98
N SER A 323 40.11 -31.06 32.66
CA SER A 323 40.70 -31.79 33.77
C SER A 323 41.01 -33.23 33.35
N LEU A 324 42.25 -33.66 33.58
CA LEU A 324 42.72 -35.01 33.33
C LEU A 324 42.83 -35.76 34.66
N HIS A 325 41.94 -36.71 34.88
CA HIS A 325 41.98 -37.58 36.05
C HIS A 325 42.56 -38.92 35.64
N THR A 326 43.62 -39.35 36.33
CA THR A 326 44.21 -40.68 36.14
C THR A 326 44.06 -41.46 37.43
N ASP A 327 43.37 -42.59 37.37
CA ASP A 327 43.27 -43.52 38.48
C ASP A 327 44.37 -44.57 38.36
N ALA A 328 45.37 -44.49 39.25
CA ALA A 328 46.50 -45.40 39.29
C ALA A 328 46.11 -46.85 39.61
N ALA A 329 44.98 -47.07 40.31
CA ALA A 329 44.52 -48.41 40.69
C ALA A 329 43.79 -49.11 39.54
N THR A 330 43.04 -48.38 38.73
CA THR A 330 42.27 -48.94 37.60
C THR A 330 42.94 -48.76 36.25
N GLN A 331 44.08 -48.05 36.18
CA GLN A 331 44.74 -47.61 34.94
C GLN A 331 43.79 -46.88 33.96
N SER A 332 42.70 -46.31 34.49
CA SER A 332 41.71 -45.61 33.69
C SER A 332 41.96 -44.11 33.76
N SER A 333 41.81 -43.45 32.61
CA SER A 333 41.97 -42.01 32.51
C SER A 333 40.67 -41.38 31.98
N LEU A 334 40.16 -40.41 32.74
CA LEU A 334 38.94 -39.67 32.44
C LEU A 334 39.29 -38.22 32.11
N ARG A 335 38.84 -37.77 30.95
CA ARG A 335 38.89 -36.38 30.51
C ARG A 335 37.55 -35.71 30.79
N ILE A 336 37.55 -34.63 31.55
CA ILE A 336 36.37 -33.78 31.76
C ILE A 336 36.63 -32.47 31.05
N VAL A 337 35.74 -32.10 30.13
CA VAL A 337 35.81 -30.87 29.33
C VAL A 337 34.63 -29.98 29.70
N ASN A 338 34.90 -28.83 30.30
CA ASN A 338 33.93 -27.80 30.64
C ASN A 338 34.10 -26.63 29.67
N LEU A 339 33.03 -26.31 28.94
CA LEU A 339 33.00 -25.24 27.96
C LEU A 339 32.13 -24.10 28.46
N PHE A 340 32.63 -22.88 28.38
CA PHE A 340 31.94 -21.68 28.82
C PHE A 340 31.79 -20.72 27.64
N GLY A 341 30.57 -20.32 27.32
CA GLY A 341 30.28 -19.49 26.15
C GLY A 341 28.80 -19.24 25.95
N VAL A 342 28.42 -18.60 24.84
CA VAL A 342 27.01 -18.54 24.39
C VAL A 342 26.74 -19.67 23.41
N LYS A 343 25.47 -20.02 23.19
CA LYS A 343 25.17 -20.95 22.11
C LYS A 343 25.40 -20.25 20.74
N PRO A 344 25.73 -21.01 19.69
CA PRO A 344 25.84 -20.44 18.34
C PRO A 344 24.52 -19.81 17.86
N TYR A 345 23.39 -20.32 18.36
CA TYR A 345 22.05 -19.78 18.14
C TYR A 345 21.34 -19.71 19.49
N GLU A 346 20.81 -18.53 19.83
CA GLU A 346 19.99 -18.29 21.04
C GLU A 346 18.72 -17.53 20.64
N THR A 347 17.64 -17.76 21.38
CA THR A 347 16.43 -16.94 21.30
C THR A 347 16.28 -16.13 22.58
N MET A 348 16.31 -14.81 22.48
CA MET A 348 16.03 -13.90 23.60
C MET A 348 14.54 -13.55 23.61
N VAL A 349 13.88 -13.75 24.74
CA VAL A 349 12.45 -13.46 24.92
C VAL A 349 12.29 -12.24 25.82
N PHE A 350 11.60 -11.23 25.33
CA PHE A 350 11.35 -9.97 26.02
C PHE A 350 9.86 -9.81 26.32
N GLU A 351 9.56 -9.24 27.48
CA GLU A 351 8.21 -8.88 27.91
C GLU A 351 8.10 -7.37 28.16
N GLU A 352 7.00 -6.76 27.71
CA GLU A 352 6.66 -5.37 27.99
C GLU A 352 5.95 -5.26 29.34
N ILE A 353 6.63 -4.66 30.32
CA ILE A 353 6.12 -4.46 31.68
C ILE A 353 6.11 -2.95 31.96
N ASP A 354 4.94 -2.38 32.23
CA ASP A 354 4.73 -0.95 32.51
C ASP A 354 5.29 -0.01 31.41
N GLY A 355 5.20 -0.43 30.15
CA GLY A 355 5.71 0.33 29.00
C GLY A 355 7.23 0.25 28.79
N ALA A 356 7.91 -0.66 29.48
CA ALA A 356 9.33 -0.93 29.33
C ALA A 356 9.58 -2.41 29.01
N TRP A 357 10.42 -2.67 28.00
CA TRP A 357 10.82 -4.02 27.63
C TRP A 357 11.85 -4.58 28.62
N ARG A 358 11.71 -5.85 28.99
CA ARG A 358 12.65 -6.57 29.86
C ARG A 358 12.92 -7.95 29.32
N LEU A 359 14.18 -8.39 29.39
CA LEU A 359 14.56 -9.76 29.06
C LEU A 359 14.04 -10.71 30.15
N ILE A 360 13.20 -11.67 29.78
CA ILE A 360 12.61 -12.64 30.70
C ILE A 360 13.19 -14.04 30.53
N GLN A 361 13.69 -14.37 29.35
CA GLN A 361 14.21 -15.70 29.07
C GLN A 361 15.24 -15.69 27.93
N ILE A 362 16.23 -16.57 28.02
CA ILE A 362 17.13 -16.95 26.92
C ILE A 362 16.94 -18.45 26.69
N ARG A 363 16.72 -18.85 25.44
CA ARG A 363 16.50 -20.25 25.03
C ARG A 363 17.46 -20.70 23.96
#